data_AF-K1XQV5-F1
#
_entry.id   AF-K1XQV5-F1
#
_cell.length_a   1.000
_cell.length_b   1.000
_cell.length_c   1.000
_cell.angle_alpha   90.00
_cell.angle_beta   90.00
_cell.angle_gamma   90.00
#
_symmetry.space_group_name_H-M   'P 1'
#
loop_
_entity.id
_entity.type
_entity.pdbx_description
1 polymer ?
#
loop_
_entity_poly.entity_id
_entity_poly.type
_entity_poly.pdbx_seq_one_letter_code
_entity_poly.pdbx_strand_id
1 'polypeptide(L)'
;MAQVKALEQAVKSNELALYSAKKGQEAGLRTSFDVLNTQQLLFSAKRDLAQERYRYVLSRLKLRAAAGLLDEDDVVLVEYWLVKGAE
;
A
#
# COMPACT_ATOMS: atom_id res chain seq x y z
N MET A 1 9.83 7.47 4.47
CA MET A 1 8.66 8.01 3.74
C MET A 1 8.77 7.92 2.22
N ALA A 2 9.95 8.04 1.59
CA ALA A 2 10.09 7.93 0.14
C ALA A 2 9.56 6.59 -0.43
N GLN A 3 9.83 5.48 0.26
CA GLN A 3 9.38 4.15 -0.15
C GLN A 3 7.84 3.98 -0.09
N VAL A 4 7.19 4.50 0.96
CA VAL A 4 5.72 4.50 1.08
C VAL A 4 5.10 5.31 -0.07
N LYS A 5 5.63 6.51 -0.37
CA LYS A 5 5.16 7.34 -1.48
C LYS A 5 5.35 6.67 -2.84
N ALA A 6 6.47 5.99 -3.04
CA ALA A 6 6.73 5.24 -4.27
C ALA A 6 5.72 4.09 -4.45
N LEU A 7 5.39 3.38 -3.37
CA LEU A 7 4.40 2.31 -3.38
C LEU A 7 2.98 2.82 -3.58
N GLU A 8 2.61 3.97 -3.00
CA GLU A 8 1.33 4.64 -3.27
C GLU A 8 1.18 4.99 -4.75
N GLN A 9 2.24 5.54 -5.35
CA GLN A 9 2.26 5.84 -6.78
C GLN A 9 2.19 4.55 -7.63
N ALA A 10 2.87 3.48 -7.22
CA ALA A 10 2.81 2.18 -7.89
C ALA A 10 1.40 1.57 -7.84
N VAL A 11 0.70 1.64 -6.70
CA VAL A 11 -0.70 1.22 -6.57
C VAL A 11 -1.57 2.01 -7.54
N LYS A 12 -1.48 3.35 -7.52
CA LYS A 12 -2.26 4.21 -8.42
C LYS A 12 -2.01 3.89 -9.91
N SER A 13 -0.75 3.63 -10.27
CA SER A 13 -0.41 3.24 -11.63
C SER A 13 -0.98 1.89 -12.02
N ASN A 14 -0.98 0.91 -11.10
CA ASN A 14 -1.56 -0.41 -11.33
C ASN A 14 -3.09 -0.38 -11.40
N GLU A 15 -3.75 0.53 -10.67
CA GLU A 15 -5.20 0.76 -10.79
C GLU A 15 -5.57 1.28 -12.17
N LEU A 16 -4.80 2.24 -12.69
CA LEU A 16 -4.99 2.75 -14.04
C LEU A 16 -4.71 1.66 -15.08
N ALA A 17 -3.65 0.86 -14.90
CA ALA A 17 -3.35 -0.25 -15.79
C ALA A 17 -4.49 -1.28 -15.81
N LEU A 18 -5.07 -1.61 -14.65
CA LEU A 18 -6.21 -2.52 -14.55
C LEU A 18 -7.43 -1.94 -15.27
N TYR A 19 -7.70 -0.65 -15.11
CA TYR A 19 -8.78 0.04 -15.81
C TYR A 19 -8.60 -0.07 -17.34
N SER A 20 -7.39 0.23 -17.85
CA SER A 20 -7.08 0.10 -19.27
C SER A 20 -7.15 -1.35 -19.77
N ALA A 21 -6.71 -2.32 -18.97
CA ALA A 21 -6.79 -3.74 -19.32
C ALA A 21 -8.26 -4.19 -19.45
N LYS A 22 -9.13 -3.79 -18.52
CA LYS A 22 -10.57 -4.05 -18.60
C LYS A 22 -11.21 -3.40 -19.82
N LYS A 23 -10.88 -2.14 -20.10
CA LYS A 23 -11.39 -1.44 -21.31
C LYS A 23 -10.91 -2.09 -22.60
N GLY A 24 -9.64 -2.50 -22.65
CA GLY A 24 -9.11 -3.26 -23.77
C GLY A 24 -9.78 -4.62 -23.95
N GLN A 25 -10.15 -5.29 -22.85
CA GLN A 25 -10.87 -6.56 -22.88
C GLN A 25 -12.30 -6.36 -23.41
N GLU A 26 -13.02 -5.35 -22.92
CA GLU A 26 -14.36 -4.97 -23.42
C GLU A 26 -14.34 -4.65 -24.92
N ALA A 27 -13.25 -4.04 -25.41
CA ALA A 27 -13.04 -3.72 -26.83
C ALA A 27 -12.46 -4.89 -27.67
N GLY A 28 -12.18 -6.06 -27.06
CA GLY A 28 -11.60 -7.22 -27.73
C GLY A 28 -10.10 -7.12 -28.07
N LEU A 29 -9.41 -6.08 -27.57
CA LEU A 29 -7.98 -5.83 -27.77
C LEU A 29 -7.08 -6.46 -26.68
N ARG A 30 -7.67 -6.95 -25.59
CA ARG A 30 -6.98 -7.64 -24.49
C ARG A 30 -7.75 -8.91 -24.12
N THR A 31 -7.06 -9.84 -23.49
CA THR A 31 -7.65 -11.10 -23.02
C THR A 31 -8.04 -11.02 -21.55
N SER A 32 -8.87 -11.96 -21.08
CA SER A 32 -9.16 -12.12 -19.65
C SER A 32 -7.90 -12.42 -18.82
N PHE A 33 -6.88 -13.03 -19.44
CA PHE A 33 -5.59 -13.27 -18.80
C PHE A 33 -4.84 -11.96 -18.50
N ASP A 34 -4.88 -10.99 -19.43
CA ASP A 34 -4.25 -9.68 -19.22
C ASP A 34 -4.88 -8.93 -18.04
N VAL A 35 -6.21 -9.02 -17.91
CA VAL A 35 -6.95 -8.44 -16.79
C VAL A 35 -6.53 -9.09 -15.48
N LEU A 36 -6.49 -10.43 -15.44
CA LEU A 36 -6.11 -11.19 -14.24
C LEU A 36 -4.68 -10.87 -13.80
N ASN A 37 -3.73 -10.85 -14.74
CA ASN A 37 -2.34 -10.50 -14.47
C ASN A 37 -2.20 -9.08 -13.90
N THR A 38 -2.91 -8.10 -14.49
CA THR A 38 -2.89 -6.72 -14.00
C THR A 38 -3.56 -6.58 -12.62
N GLN A 39 -4.61 -7.36 -12.36
CA GLN A 39 -5.22 -7.48 -11.04
C GLN A 39 -4.24 -8.04 -10.01
N GLN A 40 -3.51 -9.10 -10.36
CA GLN A 40 -2.50 -9.69 -9.48
C GLN A 40 -1.40 -8.68 -9.12
N LEU A 41 -0.91 -7.91 -10.10
CA LEU A 41 0.06 -6.84 -9.87
C LEU A 41 -0.48 -5.75 -8.94
N LEU A 42 -1.73 -5.34 -9.12
CA LEU A 42 -2.38 -4.37 -8.23
C LEU A 42 -2.44 -4.87 -6.79
N PHE A 43 -2.88 -6.12 -6.58
CA PHE A 43 -2.95 -6.69 -5.24
C PHE A 43 -1.57 -6.87 -4.60
N SER A 44 -0.54 -7.23 -5.37
CA SER A 44 0.81 -7.29 -4.83
C SER A 44 1.29 -5.90 -4.39
N ALA A 45 1.10 -4.87 -5.21
CA ALA A 45 1.48 -3.51 -4.85
C ALA A 45 0.73 -2.99 -3.61
N LYS A 46 -0.56 -3.32 -3.45
CA LYS A 46 -1.35 -2.98 -2.25
C LYS A 46 -0.80 -3.65 -1.00
N ARG A 47 -0.44 -4.94 -1.09
CA ARG A 47 0.18 -5.69 0.00
C ARG A 47 1.55 -5.12 0.38
N ASP A 48 2.38 -4.79 -0.61
CA ASP A 48 3.71 -4.23 -0.38
C ASP A 48 3.60 -2.85 0.30
N LEU A 49 2.65 -2.01 -0.13
CA LEU A 49 2.34 -0.74 0.52
C LEU A 49 1.93 -0.92 1.98
N ALA A 50 1.03 -1.86 2.27
CA ALA A 50 0.61 -2.16 3.64
C ALA A 50 1.80 -2.60 4.49
N GLN A 51 2.63 -3.53 3.99
CA GLN A 51 3.80 -4.03 4.70
C GLN A 51 4.82 -2.92 5.03
N GLU A 52 5.10 -2.01 4.08
CA GLU A 52 6.02 -0.90 4.34
C GLU A 52 5.45 0.14 5.30
N ARG A 53 4.12 0.37 5.30
CA ARG A 53 3.46 1.21 6.31
C ARG A 53 3.65 0.62 7.71
N TYR A 54 3.39 -0.67 7.89
CA TYR A 54 3.65 -1.35 9.17
C TYR A 54 5.12 -1.28 9.60
N ARG A 55 6.04 -1.52 8.66
CA ARG A 55 7.48 -1.44 8.96
C ARG A 55 7.91 -0.05 9.41
N TYR A 56 7.40 1.00 8.76
CA TYR A 56 7.67 2.38 9.15
C TYR A 56 7.20 2.67 10.58
N VAL A 57 5.97 2.27 10.90
CA VAL A 57 5.39 2.44 12.24
C VAL A 57 6.22 1.73 13.30
N LEU A 58 6.52 0.44 13.10
CA LEU A 58 7.34 -0.34 14.01
C LEU A 58 8.74 0.25 14.19
N SER A 59 9.35 0.76 13.12
CA SER A 59 10.67 1.38 13.18
C SER A 59 10.65 2.66 14.02
N ARG A 60 9.58 3.46 13.92
CA ARG A 60 9.39 4.66 14.75
C ARG A 60 9.20 4.31 16.22
N LEU A 61 8.38 3.30 16.53
CA LEU A 61 8.20 2.83 17.92
C LEU A 61 9.50 2.32 18.52
N LYS A 62 10.26 1.50 17.77
CA LYS A 62 11.57 1.00 18.21
C LYS A 62 12.56 2.13 18.49
N LEU A 63 12.55 3.19 17.67
CA LEU A 63 13.40 4.36 17.88
C LEU A 63 13.04 5.09 19.17
N ARG A 64 11.74 5.32 19.44
CA ARG A 64 11.29 5.96 20.70
C ARG A 64 11.57 5.08 21.92
N ALA A 65 11.40 3.77 21.80
CA ALA A 65 11.75 2.81 22.85
C ALA A 65 13.25 2.86 23.19
N ALA A 66 14.12 2.86 22.17
CA ALA A 66 15.56 2.97 22.36
C ALA A 66 15.99 4.32 22.98
N ALA A 67 15.23 5.38 22.73
CA ALA A 67 15.43 6.69 23.34
C ALA A 67 14.83 6.82 24.76
N GLY A 68 14.11 5.80 25.25
CA GLY A 68 13.40 5.84 26.54
C GLY A 68 12.17 6.78 26.54
N LEU A 69 11.69 7.17 25.37
CA LEU A 69 10.59 8.12 25.16
C LEU A 69 9.30 7.43 24.71
N LEU A 70 9.21 6.10 24.80
CA LEU A 70 8.00 5.38 24.44
C LEU A 70 6.95 5.56 25.53
N ASP A 71 5.83 6.15 25.16
CA ASP A 71 4.69 6.41 26.05
C ASP A 71 3.39 5.83 25.47
N GLU A 72 2.30 5.97 26.23
CA GLU A 72 0.98 5.49 25.84
C GLU A 72 0.41 6.29 24.64
N ASP A 73 0.81 7.56 24.50
CA ASP A 73 0.41 8.43 23.39
C ASP A 73 0.94 7.92 22.04
N ASP A 74 2.13 7.30 22.02
CA ASP A 74 2.65 6.63 20.83
C ASP A 74 1.79 5.46 20.36
N VAL A 75 1.21 4.70 21.30
CA VAL A 75 0.33 3.57 20.98
C VAL A 75 -0.97 4.08 20.37
N VAL A 76 -1.55 5.14 20.96
CA VAL A 76 -2.76 5.79 20.44
C VAL A 76 -2.53 6.40 19.06
N LEU A 77 -1.37 7.02 18.82
CA LEU A 77 -1.01 7.55 17.51
C LEU A 77 -0.90 6.45 16.45
N VAL A 78 -0.37 5.29 16.82
CA VAL A 78 -0.27 4.13 15.93
C VAL A 78 -1.64 3.54 15.61
N GLU A 79 -2.50 3.38 16.62
CA GLU A 79 -3.89 2.96 16.43
C GLU A 79 -4.60 3.88 15.43
N TYR A 80 -4.47 5.20 15.63
CA TYR A 80 -5.04 6.19 14.72
C TYR A 80 -4.53 6.04 13.28
N TRP A 81 -3.22 5.83 13.09
CA TRP A 81 -2.64 5.64 11.75
C TRP A 81 -3.06 4.34 11.07
N LEU A 82 -3.27 3.27 11.84
CA LEU A 82 -3.72 1.98 11.30
C LEU A 82 -5.18 2.03 10.88
N VAL A 83 -6.03 2.66 11.69
CA VAL A 83 -7.45 2.84 11.37
C VAL A 83 -7.63 3.75 10.14
N LYS A 84 -6.90 4.87 10.05
CA LYS A 84 -6.99 5.77 8.90
C LYS A 84 -6.32 5.24 7.62
N GLY A 85 -5.45 4.25 7.75
CA GLY A 85 -4.79 3.60 6.61
C GLY A 85 -5.64 2.49 5.96
N ALA A 86 -6.78 2.14 6.57
CA ALA A 86 -7.73 1.12 6.13
C ALA A 86 -8.92 1.69 5.32
N GLU A 87 -9.07 3.01 5.26
CA GLU A 87 -9.99 3.74 4.38
C GLU A 87 -9.31 4.16 3.07
#